data_AF-A0A956BHF7-F1
#
_entry.id   AF-A0A956BHF7-F1
#
_cell.length_a   1.000
_cell.length_b   1.000
_cell.length_c   1.000
_cell.angle_alpha   90.00
_cell.angle_beta   90.00
_cell.angle_gamma   90.00
#
_symmetry.space_group_name_H-M   'P 1'
#
loop_
_entity.id
_entity.type
_entity.pdbx_description
1 polymer ?
#
loop_
_entity_poly.entity_id
_entity_poly.type
_entity_poly.pdbx_seq_one_letter_code
_entity_poly.pdbx_strand_id
1 'polypeptide(L)'
;GVASVFALALEAGRSYRVTIEDVGSEFNLEVYGPSGRSIGAAQADGTLAELELSPTTTDTYFLVTRQGAGWYPVGQFWLEVAEIQ
;
A
#
# COMPACT_ATOMS: atom_id res chain seq x y z
N GLY A 1 -5.40 3.92 15.99
CA GLY A 1 -4.60 4.17 14.78
C GLY A 1 -5.50 4.75 13.72
N VAL A 2 -5.06 5.83 13.09
CA VAL A 2 -5.70 6.38 11.88
C VAL A 2 -5.24 5.51 10.71
N ALA A 3 -6.13 5.24 9.77
CA ALA A 3 -5.81 4.55 8.52
C ALA A 3 -6.24 5.42 7.35
N SER A 4 -5.42 5.44 6.30
CA SER A 4 -5.79 6.01 5.01
C SER A 4 -6.05 4.87 4.04
N VAL A 5 -7.12 4.98 3.26
CA VAL A 5 -7.53 3.96 2.30
C VAL A 5 -7.61 4.58 0.92
N PHE A 6 -6.94 3.95 -0.04
CA PHE A 6 -6.94 4.35 -1.44
C PHE A 6 -7.51 3.21 -2.29
N ALA A 7 -8.38 3.55 -3.24
CA ALA A 7 -8.93 2.61 -4.19
C ALA A 7 -8.28 2.84 -5.56
N LEU A 8 -7.74 1.79 -6.17
CA LEU A 8 -7.13 1.84 -7.50
C LEU A 8 -7.67 0.73 -8.39
N ALA A 9 -7.95 1.07 -9.64
CA ALA A 9 -8.19 0.09 -10.69
C ALA A 9 -6.85 -0.46 -11.18
N LEU A 10 -6.65 -1.78 -11.04
CA LEU A 10 -5.48 -2.47 -11.53
C LEU A 10 -5.88 -3.52 -12.57
N GLU A 11 -5.01 -3.79 -13.53
CA GLU A 11 -5.28 -4.70 -14.64
C GLU A 11 -4.62 -6.06 -14.44
N ALA A 12 -5.37 -7.13 -14.75
CA ALA A 12 -4.83 -8.49 -14.76
C ALA A 12 -3.69 -8.64 -15.77
N GLY A 13 -2.65 -9.36 -15.38
CA GLY A 13 -1.49 -9.63 -16.25
C GLY A 13 -0.50 -8.47 -16.38
N ARG A 14 -0.72 -7.36 -15.67
CA ARG A 14 0.28 -6.32 -15.44
C ARG A 14 0.95 -6.52 -14.08
N SER A 15 2.10 -5.89 -13.89
CA SER A 15 2.78 -5.80 -12.61
C SER A 15 2.88 -4.35 -12.18
N TYR A 16 2.72 -4.11 -10.89
CA TYR A 16 2.75 -2.77 -10.30
C TYR A 16 3.68 -2.78 -9.09
N ARG A 17 4.40 -1.68 -8.90
CA ARG A 17 5.10 -1.38 -7.65
C ARG A 17 4.30 -0.32 -6.91
N VAL A 18 4.00 -0.61 -5.64
CA VAL A 18 3.40 0.35 -4.71
C VAL A 18 4.46 0.78 -3.74
N THR A 19 4.68 2.08 -3.65
CA THR A 19 5.69 2.68 -2.79
C THR A 19 5.03 3.69 -1.87
N ILE A 20 5.37 3.62 -0.59
CA ILE A 20 5.07 4.67 0.39
C ILE A 20 6.37 5.28 0.88
N GLU A 21 6.45 6.60 0.81
CA GLU A 21 7.62 7.38 1.23
C GLU A 21 7.26 8.41 2.30
N ASP A 22 8.27 8.88 3.02
CA ASP A 22 8.17 9.88 4.08
C ASP A 22 7.26 9.43 5.25
N VAL A 23 7.22 8.12 5.49
CA VAL A 23 6.53 7.55 6.64
C VAL A 23 7.45 7.36 7.84
N GLY A 24 6.87 7.26 9.04
CA GLY A 24 7.59 6.76 10.20
C GLY A 24 7.80 5.24 10.13
N SER A 25 8.78 4.72 10.87
CA SER A 25 9.14 3.29 10.93
C SER A 25 8.02 2.37 11.45
N GLU A 26 6.90 2.91 11.90
CA GLU A 26 5.75 2.16 12.40
C GLU A 26 4.61 2.07 11.37
N PHE A 27 4.83 2.47 10.12
CA PHE A 27 3.81 2.36 9.07
C PHE A 27 3.82 1.01 8.38
N ASN A 28 2.62 0.49 8.16
CA ASN A 28 2.36 -0.69 7.34
C ASN A 28 1.56 -0.27 6.10
N LEU A 29 1.96 -0.80 4.95
CA LEU A 29 1.16 -0.87 3.73
C LEU A 29 0.53 -2.25 3.67
N GLU A 30 -0.79 -2.30 3.52
CA GLU A 30 -1.54 -3.52 3.29
C GLU A 30 -2.33 -3.37 1.99
N VAL A 31 -2.39 -4.45 1.21
CA VAL A 31 -3.12 -4.46 -0.06
C VAL A 31 -4.21 -5.52 -0.02
N TYR A 32 -5.41 -5.10 -0.38
CA TYR A 32 -6.59 -5.95 -0.43
C TYR A 32 -7.10 -6.04 -1.86
N GLY A 33 -7.37 -7.26 -2.30
CA GLY A 33 -8.01 -7.51 -3.58
C GLY A 33 -9.51 -7.21 -3.57
N PRO A 34 -10.20 -7.36 -4.72
CA PRO A 34 -11.62 -7.04 -4.87
C PRO A 34 -12.54 -7.86 -3.95
N SER A 35 -12.10 -9.06 -3.58
CA SER A 35 -12.80 -9.92 -2.61
C SER A 35 -12.68 -9.47 -1.15
N GLY A 36 -11.96 -8.38 -0.89
CA GLY A 36 -11.64 -7.91 0.46
C GLY A 36 -10.58 -8.75 1.18
N ARG A 37 -9.93 -9.69 0.50
CA ARG A 37 -8.82 -10.49 1.06
C ARG A 37 -7.50 -9.75 0.90
N SER A 38 -6.67 -9.79 1.94
CA SER A 38 -5.28 -9.31 1.84
C SER A 38 -4.51 -10.16 0.83
N ILE A 39 -3.79 -9.50 -0.07
CA ILE A 39 -2.96 -10.12 -1.10
C ILE A 39 -1.48 -9.77 -0.94
N GLY A 40 -1.15 -8.85 -0.03
CA GLY A 40 0.22 -8.47 0.27
C GLY A 40 0.28 -7.41 1.36
N ALA A 41 1.45 -7.29 1.96
CA ALA A 41 1.76 -6.24 2.93
C ALA A 41 3.26 -5.94 2.91
N ALA A 42 3.61 -4.71 3.23
CA ALA A 42 4.97 -4.25 3.43
C ALA A 42 5.05 -3.40 4.70
N GLN A 43 6.11 -3.58 5.47
CA GLN A 43 6.43 -2.70 6.60
C GLN A 43 7.46 -1.67 6.15
N ALA A 44 7.38 -0.47 6.71
CA ALA A 44 8.39 0.55 6.43
C ALA A 44 9.75 0.14 6.99
N ASP A 45 10.78 0.15 6.14
CA ASP A 45 12.18 0.16 6.54
C ASP A 45 12.66 1.61 6.55
N GLY A 46 12.84 2.16 7.75
CA GLY A 46 13.08 3.59 7.94
C GLY A 46 11.87 4.42 7.50
N THR A 47 11.99 5.07 6.33
CA THR A 47 10.97 5.98 5.77
C THR A 47 10.30 5.46 4.50
N LEU A 48 10.56 4.21 4.12
CA LEU A 48 10.14 3.62 2.85
C LEU A 48 9.47 2.26 3.08
N ALA A 49 8.30 2.05 2.48
CA ALA A 49 7.69 0.74 2.33
C ALA A 49 7.39 0.48 0.85
N GLU A 50 7.73 -0.71 0.35
CA GLU A 50 7.52 -1.08 -1.06
C GLU A 50 6.90 -2.48 -1.18
N LEU A 51 5.98 -2.64 -2.14
CA LEU A 51 5.39 -3.92 -2.47
C LEU A 51 5.14 -4.03 -3.99
N GLU A 52 5.55 -5.14 -4.59
CA GLU A 52 5.16 -5.49 -5.95
C GLU A 52 3.86 -6.29 -5.96
N LEU A 53 2.99 -5.98 -6.92
CA LEU A 53 1.67 -6.56 -7.10
C LEU A 53 1.52 -7.07 -8.53
N SER A 54 1.01 -8.30 -8.67
CA SER A 54 0.60 -8.85 -9.96
C SER A 54 -0.88 -9.27 -9.89
N PRO A 55 -1.81 -8.35 -10.20
CA PRO A 55 -3.24 -8.62 -10.19
C PRO A 55 -3.59 -9.82 -11.08
N THR A 56 -4.43 -10.72 -10.56
CA THR A 56 -4.97 -11.85 -11.34
C THR A 56 -6.33 -11.54 -11.95
N THR A 57 -6.94 -10.42 -11.56
CA THR A 57 -8.23 -9.93 -12.04
C THR A 57 -8.18 -8.42 -12.24
N THR A 58 -8.76 -7.94 -13.35
CA THR A 58 -8.89 -6.51 -13.64
C THR A 58 -10.06 -5.95 -12.86
N ASP A 59 -9.79 -5.20 -11.80
CA ASP A 59 -10.80 -4.72 -10.87
C ASP A 59 -10.18 -3.68 -9.90
N THR A 60 -10.94 -3.27 -8.88
CA THR A 60 -10.54 -2.33 -7.85
C THR A 60 -9.84 -3.04 -6.69
N TYR A 61 -8.64 -2.58 -6.38
CA TYR A 61 -7.84 -3.00 -5.25
C TYR A 61 -7.76 -1.86 -4.23
N PHE A 62 -7.59 -2.21 -2.96
CA PHE A 62 -7.55 -1.25 -1.86
C PHE A 62 -6.16 -1.26 -1.22
N LEU A 63 -5.50 -0.11 -1.23
CA LEU A 63 -4.27 0.14 -0.50
C LEU A 63 -4.63 0.76 0.85
N VAL A 64 -4.25 0.12 1.93
CA VAL A 64 -4.52 0.55 3.29
C VAL A 64 -3.19 0.89 3.94
N THR A 65 -3.03 2.14 4.32
CA THR A 65 -1.87 2.59 5.09
C THR A 65 -2.28 2.74 6.53
N ARG A 66 -1.54 2.10 7.44
CA ARG A 66 -1.84 2.12 8.87
C ARG A 66 -0.58 2.37 9.66
N GLN A 67 -0.65 3.37 10.53
CA GLN A 67 0.35 3.55 11.56
C GLN A 67 0.10 2.56 12.70
N GLY A 68 1.15 1.89 13.16
CA GLY A 68 1.19 1.10 14.37
C GLY A 68 0.81 1.92 15.62
N ALA A 69 0.72 1.25 16.76
CA ALA A 69 0.36 1.92 18.01
C ALA A 69 1.49 2.84 18.48
N GLY A 70 1.43 4.13 18.12
CA GLY A 70 2.39 5.16 18.50
C GLY A 70 1.78 6.56 18.53
N TRP A 71 2.43 7.47 19.25
CA TRP A 71 1.97 8.85 19.50
C TRP A 71 2.40 9.84 18.42
N TYR A 72 3.04 9.38 17.35
CA TYR A 72 3.49 10.27 16.28
C TYR A 72 2.26 10.77 15.51
N PRO A 73 2.15 12.09 15.26
CA PRO A 73 1.08 12.63 14.43
C PRO A 73 1.11 11.94 13.07
N VAL A 74 -0.07 11.75 12.47
CA VAL A 74 -0.19 11.26 11.10
C VAL A 74 0.60 12.23 10.21
N GLY A 75 1.81 11.81 9.84
CA GLY A 75 2.68 12.58 8.97
C GLY A 75 2.07 12.69 7.59
N GLN A 76 2.52 13.68 6.83
CA GLN A 76 2.35 13.63 5.39
C GLN A 76 3.18 12.46 4.86
N PHE A 77 2.64 11.72 3.91
CA PHE A 77 3.37 10.67 3.19
C PHE A 77 3.07 10.78 1.71
N TRP A 78 3.94 10.21 0.90
CA TRP A 78 3.71 10.03 -0.54
C TRP A 78 3.33 8.58 -0.80
N LEU A 79 2.31 8.37 -1.64
CA LEU A 79 1.93 7.06 -2.15
C LEU A 79 2.07 7.10 -3.67
N GLU A 80 2.93 6.25 -4.19
CA GLU A 80 3.12 6.06 -5.62
C GLU A 80 2.69 4.65 -6.03
N VAL A 81 2.05 4.57 -7.19
CA VAL A 81 1.74 3.30 -7.85
C VAL A 81 2.24 3.39 -9.29
N ALA A 82 3.26 2.62 -9.59
CA ALA A 82 3.89 2.57 -10.90
C ALA A 82 3.70 1.19 -11.54
N GLU A 83 3.30 1.15 -12.81
CA GLU A 83 3.37 -0.09 -13.59
C GLU A 83 4.83 -0.42 -13.91
N ILE A 84 5.22 -1.68 -13.74
CA ILE A 84 6.58 -2.19 -13.98
C ILE A 84 6.57 -3.26 -15.07
N GLN A 85 7.68 -3.33 -15.82
CA GLN A 85 7.88 -4.29 -16.92
C GLN A 85 8.43 -5.63 -16.44
#